data_AF-A0A1V4DTD4-F1
#
_entry.id   AF-A0A1V4DTD4-F1
#
_cell.length_a   1.000
_cell.length_b   1.000
_cell.length_c   1.000
_cell.angle_alpha   90.00
_cell.angle_beta   90.00
_cell.angle_gamma   90.00
#
_symmetry.space_group_name_H-M   'P 1'
#
loop_
_entity.id
_entity.type
_entity.pdbx_description
1 polymer ?
#
loop_
_entity_poly.entity_id
_entity_poly.type
_entity_poly.pdbx_seq_one_letter_code
_entity_poly.pdbx_strand_id
1 'polypeptide(L)'
;MSRHDLDEAITWIGDAAENIRGIQRYLDSAGENLKVHWQGESHHAFDKVHLLWHERMDVILGSLQTLAESIRANNKNYAEFNAHATAEINKIEALINQAPPASYSR
;
A
#
# COMPACT_ATOMS: atom_id res chain seq x y z
N MET A 1 22.40 -15.27 -0.83
CA MET A 1 21.30 -14.88 0.07
C MET A 1 20.82 -16.11 0.78
N SER A 2 20.74 -16.08 2.11
CA SER A 2 20.24 -17.21 2.89
C SER A 2 18.72 -17.28 2.79
N ARG A 3 18.13 -18.43 3.14
CA ARG A 3 16.67 -18.56 3.27
C ARG A 3 16.11 -17.58 4.32
N HIS A 4 16.85 -17.39 5.40
CA HIS A 4 16.47 -16.46 6.47
C HIS A 4 16.39 -15.02 5.95
N ASP A 5 17.40 -14.56 5.19
CA ASP A 5 17.43 -13.20 4.62
C ASP A 5 16.26 -12.99 3.65
N LEU A 6 15.85 -14.05 2.95
CA LEU A 6 14.72 -14.04 2.02
C LEU A 6 13.38 -13.93 2.74
N ASP A 7 13.20 -14.70 3.80
CA ASP A 7 12.01 -14.66 4.64
C ASP A 7 11.87 -13.27 5.30
N GLU A 8 12.94 -12.73 5.88
CA GLU A 8 12.93 -11.37 6.46
C GLU A 8 12.61 -10.29 5.42
N ALA A 9 13.23 -10.35 4.24
CA ALA A 9 12.99 -9.36 3.19
C ALA A 9 11.52 -9.34 2.75
N ILE A 10 10.90 -10.52 2.60
CA ILE A 10 9.49 -10.65 2.23
C ILE A 10 8.58 -10.10 3.34
N THR A 11 8.85 -10.41 4.61
CA THR A 11 8.10 -9.85 5.74
C THR A 11 8.20 -8.32 5.75
N TRP A 12 9.40 -7.75 5.58
CA TRP A 12 9.56 -6.29 5.57
C TRP A 12 8.83 -5.60 4.42
N ILE A 13 8.72 -6.24 3.25
CA ILE A 13 7.94 -5.70 2.13
C ILE A 13 6.45 -5.66 2.49
N GLY A 14 5.92 -6.74 3.08
CA GLY A 14 4.53 -6.80 3.53
C GLY A 14 4.21 -5.77 4.63
N ASP A 15 5.08 -5.63 5.62
CA ASP A 15 4.95 -4.66 6.71
C ASP A 15 5.02 -3.21 6.18
N ALA A 16 5.89 -2.93 5.22
CA ALA A 16 5.95 -1.63 4.57
C ALA A 16 4.65 -1.28 3.86
N ALA A 17 4.05 -2.25 3.14
CA ALA A 17 2.77 -2.06 2.47
C ALA A 17 1.62 -1.75 3.47
N GLU A 18 1.58 -2.45 4.61
CA GLU A 18 0.62 -2.16 5.68
C GLU A 18 0.79 -0.77 6.27
N ASN A 19 2.04 -0.37 6.54
CA ASN A 19 2.34 0.95 7.08
C ASN A 19 1.90 2.06 6.12
N ILE A 20 2.16 1.90 4.82
CA ILE A 20 1.72 2.83 3.77
C ILE A 20 0.20 2.98 3.79
N ARG A 21 -0.55 1.88 3.80
CA ARG A 21 -2.02 1.94 3.89
C ARG A 21 -2.52 2.48 5.23
N GLY A 22 -1.82 2.23 6.32
CA GLY A 22 -2.10 2.82 7.63
C GLY A 22 -2.03 4.35 7.59
N ILE A 23 -0.96 4.89 7.03
CA ILE A 23 -0.77 6.34 6.84
C ILE A 23 -1.87 6.92 5.95
N GLN A 24 -2.22 6.23 4.86
CA GLN A 24 -3.28 6.67 3.96
C GLN A 24 -4.64 6.75 4.67
N ARG A 25 -5.04 5.72 5.43
CA ARG A 25 -6.28 5.73 6.21
C ARG A 25 -6.32 6.86 7.25
N TYR A 26 -5.18 7.16 7.86
CA TYR A 26 -5.07 8.28 8.79
C TYR A 26 -5.30 9.62 8.07
N LEU A 27 -4.69 9.81 6.91
CA LEU A 27 -4.87 11.01 6.08
C LEU A 27 -6.31 11.14 5.57
N ASP A 28 -6.94 10.03 5.17
CA ASP A 28 -8.36 9.99 4.79
C ASP A 28 -9.24 10.54 5.94
N SER A 29 -9.01 10.02 7.15
CA SER A 29 -9.75 10.42 8.35
C SER A 29 -9.49 11.88 8.73
N ALA A 30 -8.24 12.35 8.61
CA ALA A 30 -7.90 13.74 8.85
C ALA A 30 -8.53 14.67 7.79
N GLY A 31 -8.58 14.23 6.54
CA GLY A 31 -9.22 14.92 5.43
C GLY A 31 -10.71 15.13 5.68
N GLU A 32 -11.45 14.07 6.04
CA GLU A 32 -12.88 14.19 6.34
C GLU A 32 -13.16 15.17 7.51
N ASN A 33 -12.32 15.17 8.55
CA ASN A 33 -12.42 16.16 9.63
C ASN A 33 -12.14 17.60 9.16
N LEU A 34 -11.20 17.77 8.25
CA LEU A 34 -10.84 19.08 7.68
C LEU A 34 -11.96 19.62 6.79
N LYS A 35 -12.64 18.76 6.02
CA LYS A 35 -13.79 19.11 5.17
C LYS A 35 -14.93 19.78 5.96
N VAL A 36 -15.10 19.41 7.23
CA VAL A 36 -16.11 20.03 8.12
C VAL A 36 -15.77 21.50 8.44
N HIS A 37 -14.48 21.85 8.49
CA HIS A 37 -14.01 23.16 8.94
C HIS A 37 -13.55 24.10 7.82
N TRP A 38 -13.15 23.55 6.66
CA TRP A 38 -12.72 24.32 5.49
C TRP A 38 -13.73 24.14 4.35
N GLN A 39 -14.48 25.20 4.07
CA GLN A 39 -15.40 25.28 2.93
C GLN A 39 -14.83 26.18 1.82
N GLY A 40 -15.26 25.96 0.58
CA GLY A 40 -14.83 26.75 -0.58
C GLY A 40 -13.50 26.30 -1.20
N GLU A 41 -12.71 27.24 -1.72
CA GLU A 41 -11.49 26.91 -2.50
C GLU A 41 -10.42 26.12 -1.72
N SER A 42 -10.31 26.33 -0.41
CA SER A 42 -9.37 25.61 0.46
C SER A 42 -9.66 24.09 0.52
N HIS A 43 -10.93 23.71 0.43
CA HIS A 43 -11.37 22.32 0.38
C HIS A 43 -10.90 21.65 -0.92
N HIS A 44 -11.17 22.29 -2.05
CA HIS A 44 -10.77 21.80 -3.37
C HIS A 44 -9.26 21.67 -3.52
N ALA A 45 -8.49 22.58 -2.93
CA ALA A 45 -7.04 22.50 -2.92
C ALA A 45 -6.53 21.27 -2.14
N PHE A 46 -7.11 20.99 -0.97
CA PHE A 46 -6.78 19.82 -0.16
C PHE A 46 -7.16 18.52 -0.89
N ASP A 47 -8.36 18.46 -1.47
CA ASP A 47 -8.84 17.31 -2.24
C ASP A 47 -7.91 16.93 -3.38
N LYS A 48 -7.40 17.92 -4.11
CA LYS A 48 -6.45 17.70 -5.20
C LYS A 48 -5.13 17.10 -4.70
N VAL A 49 -4.61 17.58 -3.58
CA VAL A 49 -3.38 17.05 -2.98
C VAL A 49 -3.62 15.63 -2.46
N HIS A 50 -4.78 15.39 -1.86
CA HIS A 50 -5.15 14.08 -1.33
C HIS A 50 -5.30 13.04 -2.44
N LEU A 51 -5.94 13.39 -3.57
CA LEU A 51 -6.01 12.52 -4.74
C LEU A 51 -4.62 12.14 -5.28
N LEU A 52 -3.74 13.13 -5.47
CA LEU A 52 -2.37 12.90 -5.92
C LEU A 52 -1.58 12.02 -4.95
N TRP A 53 -1.85 12.13 -3.65
CA TRP A 53 -1.25 11.27 -2.64
C TRP A 53 -1.70 9.81 -2.83
N HIS A 54 -3.00 9.56 -2.98
CA HIS A 54 -3.55 8.23 -3.25
C HIS A 54 -2.91 7.59 -4.49
N GLU A 55 -2.90 8.31 -5.62
CA GLU A 55 -2.29 7.83 -6.86
C GLU A 55 -0.82 7.42 -6.68
N ARG A 56 -0.05 8.20 -5.91
CA ARG A 56 1.36 7.89 -5.63
C ARG A 56 1.53 6.68 -4.71
N MET A 57 0.68 6.54 -3.69
CA MET A 57 0.74 5.39 -2.79
C MET A 57 0.40 4.09 -3.52
N ASP A 58 -0.58 4.11 -4.43
CA ASP A 58 -0.91 2.94 -5.25
C ASP A 58 0.26 2.51 -6.14
N VAL A 59 0.99 3.46 -6.74
CA VAL A 59 2.23 3.17 -7.49
C VAL A 59 3.30 2.53 -6.62
N ILE A 60 3.48 3.01 -5.38
CA ILE A 60 4.45 2.43 -4.44
C ILE A 60 4.04 1.01 -4.06
N LEU A 61 2.77 0.78 -3.76
CA LEU A 61 2.26 -0.55 -3.41
C LEU A 61 2.43 -1.55 -4.57
N GLY A 62 2.13 -1.14 -5.80
CA GLY A 62 2.39 -1.96 -6.99
C GLY A 62 3.87 -2.28 -7.19
N SER A 63 4.76 -1.33 -6.85
CA SER A 63 6.21 -1.55 -6.90
C SER A 63 6.68 -2.55 -5.85
N LEU A 64 6.11 -2.49 -4.63
CA LEU A 64 6.38 -3.46 -3.55
C LEU A 64 5.89 -4.87 -3.92
N GLN A 65 4.70 -4.98 -4.52
CA GLN A 65 4.20 -6.26 -5.03
C GLN A 65 5.14 -6.85 -6.09
N THR A 66 5.55 -6.04 -7.06
CA THR A 66 6.49 -6.45 -8.13
C THR A 66 7.82 -6.93 -7.55
N LEU A 67 8.33 -6.26 -6.51
CA LEU A 67 9.55 -6.67 -5.82
C LEU A 67 9.38 -8.03 -5.12
N ALA A 68 8.28 -8.23 -4.38
CA ALA A 68 7.99 -9.50 -3.72
C ALA A 68 7.84 -10.65 -4.73
N GLU A 69 7.17 -10.42 -5.86
CA GLU A 69 7.03 -11.39 -6.94
C GLU A 69 8.38 -11.76 -7.56
N SER A 70 9.27 -10.78 -7.77
CA SER A 70 10.62 -11.01 -8.27
C SER A 70 11.45 -11.83 -7.29
N ILE A 71 11.41 -11.50 -5.99
CA ILE A 71 12.12 -12.24 -4.94
C ILE A 71 11.61 -13.69 -4.87
N ARG A 72 10.30 -13.91 -4.97
CA ARG A 72 9.69 -15.25 -5.04
C ARG A 72 10.16 -16.02 -6.28
N ALA A 73 10.06 -15.42 -7.46
CA ALA A 73 10.36 -16.08 -8.73
C ALA A 73 11.83 -16.53 -8.86
N ASN A 74 12.74 -15.79 -8.23
CA ASN A 74 14.16 -16.12 -8.20
C ASN A 74 14.51 -17.27 -7.23
N ASN A 75 13.57 -17.73 -6.39
CA ASN A 75 13.82 -18.76 -5.37
C ASN A 75 12.94 -20.00 -5.53
N LYS A 76 13.32 -20.87 -6.48
CA LYS A 76 12.56 -22.07 -6.82
C LYS A 76 12.77 -23.26 -5.86
N ASN A 77 13.74 -23.18 -4.95
CA ASN A 77 14.18 -24.34 -4.15
C ASN A 77 13.52 -24.46 -2.77
N TYR A 78 12.84 -23.42 -2.29
CA TYR A 78 12.31 -23.36 -0.92
C TYR A 78 10.79 -23.30 -0.92
N ALA A 79 10.13 -24.44 -0.74
CA ALA A 79 8.66 -24.53 -0.75
C ALA A 79 8.01 -23.68 0.36
N GLU A 80 8.55 -23.72 1.57
CA GLU A 80 8.05 -22.94 2.72
C GLU A 80 8.17 -21.43 2.49
N PHE A 81 9.31 -20.97 1.99
CA PHE A 81 9.50 -19.57 1.58
C PHE A 81 8.52 -19.17 0.47
N ASN A 82 8.30 -20.02 -0.54
CA ASN A 82 7.36 -19.71 -1.62
C ASN A 82 5.91 -19.58 -1.14
N ALA A 83 5.51 -20.39 -0.15
CA ALA A 83 4.21 -20.26 0.51
C ALA A 83 4.11 -18.94 1.28
N HIS A 84 5.14 -18.60 2.07
CA HIS A 84 5.21 -17.33 2.81
C HIS A 84 5.18 -16.11 1.88
N ALA A 85 6.02 -16.08 0.84
CA ALA A 85 6.05 -15.02 -0.16
C ALA A 85 4.71 -14.86 -0.88
N THR A 86 4.00 -15.97 -1.15
CA THR A 86 2.66 -15.90 -1.75
C THR A 86 1.65 -15.29 -0.79
N ALA A 87 1.71 -15.59 0.51
CA ALA A 87 0.85 -14.98 1.51
C ALA A 87 1.07 -13.45 1.59
N GLU A 88 2.32 -13.00 1.61
CA GLU A 88 2.64 -11.56 1.63
C GLU A 88 2.27 -10.85 0.33
N ILE A 89 2.45 -11.48 -0.84
CA ILE A 89 1.97 -10.92 -2.12
C ILE A 89 0.44 -10.75 -2.11
N ASN A 90 -0.31 -11.77 -1.66
CA ASN A 90 -1.76 -11.70 -1.57
C ASN A 90 -2.23 -10.62 -0.58
N LYS A 91 -1.49 -10.42 0.51
CA LYS A 91 -1.73 -9.33 1.47
C LYS A 91 -1.56 -7.96 0.80
N ILE A 92 -0.49 -7.76 0.02
CA ILE A 92 -0.27 -6.52 -0.73
C ILE A 92 -1.36 -6.31 -1.79
N GLU A 93 -1.75 -7.37 -2.51
CA GLU A 93 -2.85 -7.31 -3.49
C GLU A 93 -4.17 -6.90 -2.83
N ALA A 94 -4.49 -7.45 -1.65
CA ALA A 94 -5.66 -7.05 -0.88
C ALA A 94 -5.61 -5.58 -0.46
N LEU A 95 -4.42 -5.07 -0.12
CA LEU A 95 -4.23 -3.64 0.21
C LEU A 95 -4.39 -2.75 -1.02
N ILE A 96 -3.93 -3.17 -2.20
CA ILE A 96 -4.12 -2.44 -3.46
C ILE A 96 -5.60 -2.36 -3.81
N ASN A 97 -6.31 -3.49 -3.70
CA ASN A 97 -7.72 -3.60 -4.05
C ASN A 97 -8.68 -3.02 -3.00
N GLN A 98 -8.19 -2.55 -1.85
CA GLN A 98 -9.00 -1.75 -0.93
C GLN A 98 -9.39 -0.46 -1.63
N ALA A 99 -10.69 -0.33 -1.96
CA ALA A 99 -11.23 0.85 -2.60
C ALA A 99 -10.85 2.10 -1.78
N PRO A 100 -10.36 3.17 -2.43
CA PRO A 100 -10.21 4.45 -1.74
C PRO A 100 -11.58 4.85 -1.17
N PRO A 101 -11.63 5.53 -0.01
CA PRO A 101 -12.90 5.97 0.55
C PRO A 101 -13.71 6.75 -0.49
N ALA A 102 -14.99 6.42 -0.60
CA ALA A 102 -15.91 7.01 -1.56
C ALA A 102 -16.18 8.48 -1.21
N SER A 103 -15.25 9.37 -1.57
CA SER A 103 -15.41 10.81 -1.40
C SER A 103 -14.43 11.59 -2.28
N TYR A 104 -14.51 11.34 -3.60
CA TYR A 104 -14.05 12.26 -4.65
C TYR A 104 -15.03 12.22 -5.83
N SER A 105 -16.33 12.17 -5.53
CA SER A 105 -17.35 12.42 -6.55
C SER A 105 -17.25 13.90 -6.92
N ARG A 106 -16.88 14.14 -8.19
CA ARG A 106 -16.97 15.45 -8.85
C ARG A 106 -18.37 16.05 -8.73
#